data_AF-A0A7J9WJ46-F1
#
_entry.id   AF-A0A7J9WJ46-F1
#
_cell.length_a   1.000
_cell.length_b   1.000
_cell.length_c   1.000
_cell.angle_alpha   90.00
_cell.angle_beta   90.00
_cell.angle_gamma   90.00
#
_symmetry.space_group_name_H-M   'P 1'
#
loop_
_entity.id
_entity.type
_entity.pdbx_description
1 polymer ?
#
loop_
_entity_poly.entity_id
_entity_poly.type
_entity_poly.pdbx_seq_one_letter_code
_entity_poly.pdbx_strand_id
1 'polypeptide(L)'
;MRSRGTVAAVIVALVVIIVFVAAGALLEASFFGVAAIVAAVAFGAAMLGLMAVLLTLVGTIRELTNTVEQITQQTVPLLGGINETVAGVNTELARVDGVVASVQHISSQAERIADVVHAAVANPLIKAIAFTAGTGAALRAARKVKD
;
A
#
# COMPACT_ATOMS: atom_id res chain seq x y z
N MET A 1 -31.16 -5.99 -12.25
CA MET A 1 -32.55 -6.54 -12.37
C MET A 1 -33.56 -5.96 -11.36
N ARG A 2 -33.16 -5.25 -10.30
CA ARG A 2 -34.04 -4.85 -9.18
C ARG A 2 -34.90 -3.59 -9.40
N SER A 3 -34.49 -2.68 -10.30
CA SER A 3 -35.33 -1.56 -10.76
C SER A 3 -36.53 -1.99 -11.62
N ARG A 4 -36.46 -3.20 -12.20
CA ARG A 4 -37.55 -3.71 -13.04
C ARG A 4 -38.80 -4.03 -12.23
N GLY A 5 -38.64 -4.37 -10.94
CA GLY A 5 -39.77 -4.69 -10.05
C GLY A 5 -40.59 -3.47 -9.64
N THR A 6 -39.93 -2.37 -9.27
CA THR A 6 -40.64 -1.11 -8.94
C THR A 6 -41.29 -0.51 -10.18
N VAL A 7 -40.58 -0.51 -11.32
CA VAL A 7 -41.12 -0.02 -12.59
C VAL A 7 -42.32 -0.88 -13.04
N ALA A 8 -42.24 -2.21 -12.92
CA ALA A 8 -43.36 -3.09 -13.24
C ALA A 8 -44.56 -2.85 -12.31
N ALA A 9 -44.35 -2.68 -11.00
CA ALA A 9 -45.43 -2.40 -10.06
C ALA A 9 -46.13 -1.07 -10.35
N VAL A 10 -45.38 -0.01 -10.69
CA VAL A 10 -45.95 1.29 -11.08
C VAL A 10 -46.74 1.17 -12.38
N ILE A 11 -46.21 0.46 -13.38
CA ILE A 11 -46.91 0.24 -14.66
C ILE A 11 -48.22 -0.53 -14.43
N VAL A 12 -48.20 -1.60 -13.65
CA VAL A 12 -49.40 -2.38 -13.32
C VAL A 12 -50.43 -1.51 -12.59
N ALA A 13 -50.01 -0.70 -11.63
CA ALA A 13 -50.91 0.22 -10.92
C ALA A 13 -51.56 1.24 -11.87
N LEU A 14 -50.80 1.82 -12.80
CA LEU A 14 -51.33 2.75 -13.80
C LEU A 14 -52.34 2.08 -14.73
N VAL A 15 -52.07 0.84 -15.17
CA VAL A 15 -53.02 0.06 -15.98
C VAL A 15 -54.30 -0.22 -15.22
N VAL A 16 -54.21 -0.62 -13.94
CA VAL A 16 -55.38 -0.87 -13.09
C VAL A 16 -56.20 0.41 -12.89
N ILE A 17 -55.55 1.55 -12.66
CA ILE A 17 -56.20 2.87 -12.57
C ILE A 17 -56.97 3.17 -13.85
N ILE A 18 -56.34 3.05 -15.02
CA ILE A 18 -56.96 3.36 -16.31
C ILE A 18 -58.18 2.46 -16.58
N VAL A 19 -58.06 1.16 -16.31
CA VAL A 19 -59.16 0.19 -16.47
C VAL A 19 -60.34 0.54 -15.57
N PHE A 20 -60.08 0.87 -14.30
CA PHE A 20 -61.14 1.25 -13.36
C PHE A 20 -61.80 2.59 -13.70
N VAL A 21 -61.02 3.57 -14.18
CA VAL A 21 -61.56 4.85 -14.64
C VAL A 21 -62.44 4.66 -15.88
N ALA A 22 -61.99 3.87 -16.86
CA ALA A 22 -62.76 3.56 -18.05
C ALA A 22 -64.05 2.79 -17.73
N ALA A 23 -63.98 1.81 -16.83
CA ALA A 23 -65.15 1.07 -16.36
C ALA A 23 -66.13 1.98 -15.60
N GLY A 24 -65.62 2.86 -14.73
CA GLY A 24 -66.45 3.85 -14.02
C GLY A 24 -67.15 4.83 -14.96
N ALA A 25 -66.46 5.27 -16.02
CA ALA A 25 -67.04 6.14 -17.04
C ALA A 25 -68.13 5.45 -17.87
N LEU A 26 -67.99 4.15 -18.15
CA LEU A 26 -69.00 3.34 -18.85
C LEU A 26 -70.23 3.00 -18.00
N LEU A 27 -70.05 2.94 -16.67
CA LEU A 27 -71.10 2.54 -15.72
C LEU A 27 -71.81 3.73 -15.06
N GLU A 28 -71.70 4.94 -15.62
CA GLU A 28 -72.22 6.21 -15.06
C GLU A 28 -71.87 6.38 -13.56
N ALA A 29 -70.69 5.91 -13.16
CA ALA A 29 -70.26 5.97 -11.77
C ALA A 29 -70.08 7.42 -11.33
N SER A 30 -70.40 7.71 -10.07
CA SER A 30 -70.18 9.04 -9.51
C SER A 30 -68.70 9.41 -9.58
N PHE A 31 -68.42 10.66 -9.94
CA PHE A 31 -67.05 11.19 -10.06
C PHE A 31 -66.22 10.91 -8.79
N PHE A 32 -66.83 11.05 -7.61
CA PHE A 32 -66.20 10.78 -6.32
C PHE A 32 -65.82 9.31 -6.13
N GLY A 33 -66.61 8.36 -6.65
CA GLY A 33 -66.32 6.93 -6.57
C GLY A 33 -65.10 6.55 -7.41
N VAL A 34 -65.03 7.07 -8.64
CA VAL A 34 -63.86 6.88 -9.51
C VAL A 34 -62.62 7.52 -8.87
N ALA A 35 -62.73 8.75 -8.39
CA ALA A 35 -61.62 9.43 -7.71
C ALA A 35 -61.11 8.66 -6.48
N ALA A 36 -61.99 8.09 -5.66
CA ALA A 36 -61.62 7.30 -4.50
C ALA A 36 -60.86 6.01 -4.87
N ILE A 37 -61.27 5.33 -5.93
CA ILE A 37 -60.58 4.12 -6.42
C ILE A 37 -59.20 4.48 -6.95
N VAL A 38 -59.09 5.54 -7.74
CA VAL A 38 -57.79 6.01 -8.25
C VAL A 38 -56.86 6.38 -7.09
N ALA A 39 -57.37 7.11 -6.09
CA ALA A 39 -56.60 7.47 -4.91
C ALA A 39 -56.12 6.25 -4.12
N ALA A 40 -56.99 5.25 -3.92
CA ALA A 40 -56.64 4.02 -3.22
C ALA A 40 -55.54 3.21 -3.95
N VAL A 41 -55.65 3.07 -5.27
CA VAL A 41 -54.65 2.35 -6.08
C VAL A 41 -53.32 3.11 -6.13
N ALA A 42 -53.37 4.43 -6.32
CA ALA A 42 -52.16 5.27 -6.32
C ALA A 42 -51.42 5.22 -4.97
N PHE A 43 -52.17 5.28 -3.86
CA PHE A 43 -51.59 5.17 -2.52
C PHE A 43 -50.96 3.79 -2.27
N GLY A 44 -51.66 2.71 -2.61
CA GLY A 44 -51.12 1.35 -2.50
C GLY A 44 -49.85 1.15 -3.33
N ALA A 45 -49.83 1.66 -4.56
CA ALA A 45 -48.66 1.61 -5.43
C ALA A 45 -47.47 2.38 -4.85
N ALA A 46 -47.70 3.57 -4.29
CA ALA A 46 -46.67 4.36 -3.62
C ALA A 46 -46.07 3.62 -2.42
N MET A 47 -46.90 2.97 -1.61
CA MET A 47 -46.45 2.19 -0.45
C MET A 47 -45.61 0.98 -0.86
N LEU A 48 -46.02 0.24 -1.90
CA LEU A 48 -45.24 -0.86 -2.46
C LEU A 48 -43.90 -0.37 -3.05
N GLY A 49 -43.90 0.80 -3.70
CA GLY A 49 -42.70 1.45 -4.19
C GLY A 49 -41.71 1.78 -3.07
N LEU A 50 -42.21 2.39 -1.99
CA LEU A 50 -41.40 2.72 -0.81
C LEU A 50 -40.81 1.45 -0.17
N MET A 51 -41.62 0.40 -0.01
CA MET A 51 -41.18 -0.89 0.51
C MET A 51 -40.05 -1.49 -0.33
N ALA A 52 -40.17 -1.48 -1.66
CA ALA A 52 -39.14 -2.01 -2.55
C ALA A 52 -37.82 -1.23 -2.44
N VAL A 53 -37.87 0.09 -2.25
CA VAL A 53 -36.69 0.92 -2.00
C VAL A 53 -36.03 0.53 -0.68
N LEU A 54 -36.80 0.43 0.41
CA LEU A 54 -36.30 0.02 1.72
C LEU A 54 -35.63 -1.36 1.68
N LEU A 55 -36.27 -2.33 1.02
CA LEU A 55 -35.69 -3.67 0.86
C LEU A 55 -34.35 -3.62 0.12
N THR A 56 -34.24 -2.78 -0.90
CA THR A 56 -32.99 -2.57 -1.66
C THR A 56 -31.89 -2.00 -0.78
N LEU A 57 -32.22 -1.01 0.03
CA LEU A 57 -31.27 -0.40 0.96
C LEU A 57 -30.76 -1.41 2.00
N VAL A 58 -31.64 -2.23 2.57
CA VAL A 58 -31.27 -3.32 3.49
C VAL A 58 -30.33 -4.33 2.81
N GLY A 59 -30.59 -4.65 1.54
CA GLY A 59 -29.72 -5.51 0.74
C GLY A 59 -28.31 -4.93 0.60
N THR A 60 -28.21 -3.66 0.21
CA THR A 60 -26.93 -2.96 0.04
C THR A 60 -26.15 -2.84 1.35
N ILE A 61 -26.83 -2.55 2.46
CA ILE A 61 -26.19 -2.49 3.77
C ILE A 61 -25.61 -3.86 4.15
N ARG A 62 -26.35 -4.95 3.93
CA ARG A 62 -25.85 -6.31 4.21
C ARG A 62 -24.63 -6.67 3.35
N GLU A 63 -24.64 -6.29 2.08
CA GLU A 63 -23.51 -6.51 1.18
C GLU A 63 -22.27 -5.70 1.60
N LEU A 64 -22.48 -4.46 2.04
CA LEU A 64 -21.42 -3.64 2.61
C LEU A 64 -20.88 -4.24 3.90
N THR A 65 -21.74 -4.69 4.83
CA THR A 65 -21.33 -5.36 6.06
C THR A 65 -20.49 -6.59 5.76
N ASN A 66 -20.92 -7.45 4.84
CA ASN A 66 -20.18 -8.64 4.44
C ASN A 66 -18.82 -8.31 3.80
N THR A 67 -18.76 -7.21 3.04
CA THR A 67 -17.50 -6.75 2.42
C THR A 67 -16.53 -6.23 3.48
N VAL A 68 -17.01 -5.44 4.43
CA VAL A 68 -16.20 -4.95 5.56
C VAL A 68 -15.72 -6.11 6.43
N GLU A 69 -16.55 -7.12 6.66
CA GLU A 69 -16.17 -8.33 7.39
C GLU A 69 -15.06 -9.11 6.65
N GLN A 70 -15.18 -9.29 5.33
CA GLN A 70 -14.11 -9.90 4.52
C GLN A 70 -12.81 -9.11 4.55
N ILE A 71 -12.86 -7.78 4.40
CA ILE A 71 -11.69 -6.90 4.49
C ILE A 71 -11.04 -7.04 5.87
N THR A 72 -11.84 -7.06 6.94
CA THR A 72 -11.34 -7.20 8.32
C THR A 72 -10.67 -8.56 8.51
N GLN A 73 -11.30 -9.64 8.06
CA GLN A 73 -10.74 -10.99 8.13
C GLN A 73 -9.44 -11.15 7.34
N GLN A 74 -9.26 -10.42 6.24
CA GLN A 74 -8.05 -10.46 5.42
C GLN A 74 -6.96 -9.48 5.89
N THR A 75 -7.34 -8.33 6.46
CA THR A 75 -6.40 -7.25 6.83
C THR A 75 -5.78 -7.47 8.21
N VAL A 76 -6.52 -8.06 9.15
CA VAL A 76 -5.99 -8.38 10.49
C VAL A 76 -4.78 -9.32 10.42
N PRO A 77 -4.77 -10.42 9.62
CA PRO A 77 -3.60 -11.25 9.42
C PRO A 77 -2.41 -10.52 8.78
N LEU A 78 -2.65 -9.59 7.85
CA LEU A 78 -1.59 -8.82 7.19
C LEU A 78 -0.87 -7.88 8.15
N LEU A 79 -1.60 -7.22 9.07
CA LEU A 79 -1.01 -6.39 10.10
C LEU A 79 -0.18 -7.22 11.10
N GLY A 80 -0.63 -8.44 11.43
CA GLY A 80 0.17 -9.40 12.19
C GLY A 80 1.46 -9.79 11.47
N GLY A 81 1.38 -10.10 10.18
CA GLY A 81 2.53 -10.45 9.34
C GLY A 81 3.55 -9.32 9.16
N ILE A 82 3.11 -8.06 9.18
CA ILE A 82 4.01 -6.90 9.15
C ILE A 82 4.83 -6.81 10.44
N ASN A 83 4.22 -7.02 11.61
CA ASN A 83 4.97 -7.04 12.88
C ASN A 83 6.04 -8.14 12.88
N GLU A 84 5.72 -9.32 12.35
CA GLU A 84 6.67 -10.42 12.23
C GLU A 84 7.77 -10.14 11.19
N THR A 85 7.42 -9.52 10.06
CA THR A 85 8.40 -9.05 9.06
C THR A 85 9.33 -7.99 9.63
N VAL A 86 8.81 -6.99 10.37
CA VAL A 86 9.61 -5.95 11.02
C VAL A 86 10.49 -6.53 12.12
N ALA A 87 9.99 -7.49 12.90
CA ALA A 87 10.79 -8.22 13.88
C ALA A 87 11.94 -9.01 13.20
N GLY A 88 11.67 -9.64 12.06
CA GLY A 88 12.68 -10.30 11.23
C GLY A 88 13.72 -9.32 10.68
N VAL A 89 13.29 -8.18 10.14
CA VAL A 89 14.18 -7.11 9.65
C VAL A 89 15.05 -6.56 10.78
N ASN A 90 14.50 -6.32 11.97
CA ASN A 90 15.27 -5.86 13.12
C ASN A 90 16.37 -6.88 13.50
N THR A 91 16.04 -8.17 13.49
CA THR A 91 17.00 -9.24 13.75
C THR A 91 18.14 -9.26 12.72
N GLU A 92 17.82 -9.10 11.44
CA GLU A 92 18.85 -9.02 10.39
C GLU A 92 19.64 -7.72 10.45
N LEU A 93 19.04 -6.59 10.82
CA LEU A 93 19.78 -5.33 11.04
C LEU A 93 20.80 -5.48 12.18
N ALA A 94 20.43 -6.12 13.30
CA ALA A 94 21.38 -6.42 14.37
C ALA A 94 22.54 -7.31 13.91
N ARG A 95 22.27 -8.24 12.98
CA ARG A 95 23.32 -9.06 12.36
C ARG A 95 24.21 -8.27 11.41
N VAL A 96 23.64 -7.35 10.63
CA VAL A 96 24.38 -6.43 9.74
C VAL A 96 25.30 -5.52 10.56
N ASP A 97 24.86 -5.01 11.71
CA ASP A 97 25.71 -4.23 12.63
C ASP A 97 26.95 -5.02 13.06
N GLY A 98 26.80 -6.31 13.35
CA GLY A 98 27.93 -7.20 13.65
C GLY A 98 28.91 -7.38 12.48
N VAL A 99 28.41 -7.44 11.25
CA VAL A 99 29.25 -7.47 10.04
C VAL A 99 29.98 -6.15 9.86
N VAL A 100 29.30 -5.01 10.04
CA VAL A 100 29.91 -3.68 9.97
C VAL A 100 31.02 -3.54 11.01
N ALA A 101 30.80 -3.96 12.26
CA ALA A 101 31.83 -3.98 13.28
C ALA A 101 33.03 -4.87 12.89
N SER A 102 32.77 -6.05 12.34
CA SER A 102 33.82 -6.95 11.85
C SER A 102 34.63 -6.32 10.71
N VAL A 103 33.96 -5.62 9.78
CA VAL A 103 34.59 -4.89 8.68
C VAL A 103 35.43 -3.72 9.22
N GLN A 104 34.93 -2.96 10.20
CA GLN A 104 35.72 -1.91 10.86
C GLN A 104 36.99 -2.48 11.51
N HIS A 105 36.88 -3.62 12.19
CA HIS A 105 38.03 -4.31 12.76
C HIS A 105 39.02 -4.77 11.69
N ILE A 106 38.55 -5.37 10.59
CA ILE A 106 39.42 -5.80 9.47
C ILE A 106 40.12 -4.61 8.83
N SER A 107 39.40 -3.51 8.56
CA SER A 107 39.98 -2.29 8.01
C SER A 107 41.06 -1.71 8.91
N SER A 108 40.81 -1.63 10.23
CA SER A 108 41.81 -1.14 11.19
C SER A 108 43.06 -2.04 11.27
N GLN A 109 42.88 -3.35 11.13
CA GLN A 109 44.00 -4.29 11.08
C GLN A 109 44.78 -4.15 9.78
N ALA A 110 44.10 -4.00 8.65
CA ALA A 110 44.73 -3.77 7.36
C ALA A 110 45.56 -2.49 7.35
N GLU A 111 45.05 -1.42 7.96
CA GLU A 111 45.78 -0.15 8.11
C GLU A 111 47.05 -0.32 8.95
N ARG A 112 46.98 -1.03 10.09
CA ARG A 112 48.16 -1.38 10.90
C ARG A 112 49.16 -2.23 10.13
N ILE A 113 48.70 -3.21 9.35
CA ILE A 113 49.57 -4.04 8.52
C ILE A 113 50.24 -3.17 7.44
N ALA A 114 49.48 -2.29 6.79
CA ALA A 114 50.00 -1.36 5.79
C ALA A 114 51.06 -0.43 6.38
N ASP A 115 50.83 0.11 7.58
CA ASP A 115 51.80 0.93 8.31
C ASP A 115 53.08 0.17 8.63
N VAL A 116 52.96 -1.08 9.10
CA VAL A 116 54.11 -1.95 9.40
C VAL A 116 54.91 -2.25 8.13
N VAL A 117 54.22 -2.57 7.02
CA VAL A 117 54.86 -2.80 5.72
C VAL A 117 55.55 -1.52 5.23
N HIS A 118 54.88 -0.37 5.35
CA HIS A 118 55.44 0.92 4.97
C HIS A 118 56.69 1.22 5.79
N ALA A 119 56.65 1.05 7.11
CA ALA A 119 57.80 1.25 8.00
C ALA A 119 58.96 0.29 7.70
N ALA A 120 58.64 -0.98 7.39
CA ALA A 120 59.62 -1.99 7.05
C ALA A 120 60.36 -1.69 5.74
N VAL A 121 59.71 -1.03 4.77
CA VAL A 121 60.28 -0.70 3.46
C VAL A 121 60.89 0.70 3.41
N ALA A 122 60.26 1.69 4.04
CA ALA A 122 60.67 3.09 4.00
C ALA A 122 62.06 3.29 4.64
N ASN A 123 62.28 2.73 5.83
CA ASN A 123 63.55 2.91 6.56
C ASN A 123 64.77 2.33 5.81
N PRO A 124 64.71 1.10 5.25
CA PRO A 124 65.79 0.57 4.41
C PRO A 124 65.98 1.33 3.10
N LEU A 125 64.91 1.76 2.42
CA LEU A 125 65.03 2.54 1.17
C LEU A 125 65.73 3.88 1.41
N ILE A 126 65.34 4.61 2.45
CA ILE A 126 65.99 5.88 2.83
C ILE A 126 67.49 5.64 3.11
N LYS A 127 67.82 4.57 3.85
CA LYS A 127 69.22 4.20 4.11
C LYS A 127 69.98 3.84 2.83
N ALA A 128 69.37 3.11 1.90
CA ALA A 128 70.00 2.74 0.62
C ALA A 128 70.25 3.96 -0.28
N ILE A 129 69.29 4.89 -0.35
CA ILE A 129 69.44 6.14 -1.11
C ILE A 129 70.53 7.02 -0.48
N ALA A 130 70.55 7.16 0.85
CA ALA A 130 71.58 7.92 1.55
C ALA A 130 72.98 7.32 1.37
N PHE A 131 73.11 5.98 1.39
CA PHE A 131 74.37 5.29 1.16
C PHE A 131 74.90 5.51 -0.26
N THR A 132 74.04 5.38 -1.27
CA THR A 132 74.43 5.58 -2.68
C THR A 132 74.78 7.04 -2.98
N ALA A 133 73.98 7.99 -2.50
CA ALA A 133 74.25 9.42 -2.65
C ALA A 133 75.51 9.86 -1.88
N GLY A 134 75.69 9.40 -0.64
CA GLY A 134 76.85 9.69 0.20
C GLY A 134 78.15 9.14 -0.39
N THR A 135 78.12 7.91 -0.92
CA THR A 135 79.27 7.29 -1.58
C THR A 135 79.67 8.06 -2.84
N GLY A 136 78.70 8.48 -3.65
CA GLY A 136 78.95 9.30 -4.84
C GLY A 136 79.49 10.70 -4.51
N ALA A 137 78.97 11.34 -3.47
CA ALA A 137 79.43 12.65 -3.00
C ALA A 137 80.86 12.59 -2.44
N ALA A 138 81.19 11.57 -1.64
CA ALA A 138 82.53 11.35 -1.09
C ALA A 138 83.57 11.13 -2.20
N LEU A 139 83.23 10.35 -3.23
CA LEU A 139 84.10 10.13 -4.39
C LEU A 139 84.34 11.43 -5.20
N ARG A 140 83.32 12.28 -5.35
CA ARG A 140 83.45 13.59 -6.01
C ARG A 140 84.29 14.57 -5.19
N ALA A 141 84.11 14.60 -3.87
CA ALA A 141 84.92 15.42 -2.97
C ALA A 141 86.39 14.97 -2.96
N ALA A 142 86.64 13.65 -2.93
CA ALA A 142 87.99 13.08 -3.00
C ALA A 142 88.71 13.42 -4.32
N ARG A 143 87.99 13.50 -5.45
CA ARG A 143 88.56 14.00 -6.71
C ARG A 143 88.92 15.48 -6.62
N LYS A 144 88.08 16.31 -6.01
CA LYS A 144 88.27 17.76 -5.91
C LYS A 144 89.43 18.19 -4.99
N VAL A 145 89.91 17.30 -4.10
CA VAL A 145 91.08 17.53 -3.23
C VAL A 145 92.40 17.16 -3.91
N LYS A 146 92.33 16.43 -5.03
CA LYS A 146 93.51 15.93 -5.76
C LYS A 146 93.93 16.82 -6.94
N ASP A 147 93.12 17.83 -7.27
CA ASP A 147 93.46 18.95 -8.17
C ASP A 147 93.88 20.16 -7.32
#